data_AF-A0ABD7X4A6-F1
#
_entry.id   AF-A0ABD7X4A6-F1
#
_cell.length_a   1.000
_cell.length_b   1.000
_cell.length_c   1.000
_cell.angle_alpha   90.00
_cell.angle_beta   90.00
_cell.angle_gamma   90.00
#
_symmetry.space_group_name_H-M   'P 1'
#
loop_
_entity.id
_entity.type
_entity.pdbx_description
1 polymer ?
#
loop_
_entity_poly.entity_id
_entity_poly.type
_entity_poly.pdbx_seq_one_letter_code
_entity_poly.pdbx_strand_id
1 'polypeptide(L)'
;MKKLSANTKISGTNYSIVDFWSWGFSDLLMNSLRGIFAEFLVGSALGILQSPRIEWDAYDLIYNNKKIEVKSSAYIQSWHSGKYSTISFDIGAKKLYSYDTNTYSENAVRSADIYVFCLLKEKDESIIDVLNTEQWSFYIVSTETLDNFYSCQKRISLKSLEKISKGVSYPNIGRTINEIC
;
A
#
# COMPACT_ATOMS: atom_id res chain seq x y z
N MET A 1 -8.53 -11.79 14.12
CA MET A 1 -9.64 -10.83 14.29
C MET A 1 -10.79 -11.18 13.34
N LYS A 2 -12.05 -10.90 13.69
CA LYS A 2 -13.22 -11.16 12.83
C LYS A 2 -13.63 -9.89 12.08
N LYS A 3 -13.94 -10.01 10.78
CA LYS A 3 -14.47 -8.90 9.98
C LYS A 3 -15.89 -8.54 10.44
N LEU A 4 -16.15 -7.24 10.61
CA LEU A 4 -17.48 -6.72 10.96
C LEU A 4 -18.35 -6.62 9.69
N SER A 5 -19.65 -6.88 9.84
CA SER A 5 -20.65 -6.62 8.79
C SER A 5 -20.96 -5.12 8.75
N ALA A 6 -21.15 -4.54 7.56
CA ALA A 6 -21.46 -3.12 7.38
C ALA A 6 -22.69 -2.66 8.20
N ASN A 7 -23.66 -3.55 8.38
CA ASN A 7 -24.89 -3.27 9.12
C ASN A 7 -24.77 -3.55 10.64
N THR A 8 -23.61 -3.96 11.14
CA THR A 8 -23.38 -4.15 12.57
C THR A 8 -23.66 -2.84 13.31
N LYS A 9 -24.67 -2.86 14.18
CA LYS A 9 -25.07 -1.69 14.97
C LYS A 9 -24.06 -1.38 16.07
N ILE A 10 -23.83 -0.09 16.29
CA ILE A 10 -23.04 0.41 17.42
C ILE A 10 -24.02 0.62 18.58
N SER A 11 -23.97 -0.29 19.57
CA SER A 11 -24.85 -0.28 20.73
C SER A 11 -24.87 1.09 21.43
N GLY A 12 -26.07 1.59 21.74
CA GLY A 12 -26.26 2.90 22.37
C GLY A 12 -26.29 4.08 21.39
N THR A 13 -26.22 3.83 20.08
CA THR A 13 -26.34 4.87 19.05
C THR A 13 -27.33 4.42 17.95
N ASN A 14 -27.71 5.35 17.06
CA ASN A 14 -28.50 5.02 15.88
C ASN A 14 -27.65 4.55 14.68
N TYR A 15 -26.32 4.56 14.82
CA TYR A 15 -25.36 4.34 13.74
C TYR A 15 -24.89 2.87 13.67
N SER A 16 -24.41 2.46 12.51
CA SER A 16 -23.70 1.20 12.29
C SER A 16 -22.21 1.42 12.02
N ILE A 17 -21.45 0.34 11.93
CA ILE A 17 -20.02 0.42 11.68
C ILE A 17 -19.69 1.07 10.32
N VAL A 18 -20.57 0.95 9.32
CA VAL A 18 -20.36 1.61 8.02
C VAL A 18 -20.44 3.13 8.14
N ASP A 19 -21.31 3.66 9.01
CA ASP A 19 -21.38 5.11 9.26
C ASP A 19 -20.06 5.63 9.86
N PHE A 20 -19.47 4.86 10.79
CA PHE A 20 -18.15 5.15 11.34
C PHE A 20 -17.05 5.09 10.28
N TRP A 21 -17.06 4.06 9.43
CA TRP A 21 -16.09 3.96 8.32
C TRP A 21 -16.24 5.13 7.34
N SER A 22 -17.46 5.48 6.94
CA SER A 22 -17.69 6.64 6.08
C SER A 22 -17.24 7.95 6.74
N TRP A 23 -17.52 8.16 8.02
CA TRP A 23 -17.08 9.37 8.72
C TRP A 23 -15.55 9.46 8.85
N GLY A 24 -14.89 8.40 9.29
CA GLY A 24 -13.47 8.40 9.61
C GLY A 24 -12.54 8.15 8.42
N PHE A 25 -13.05 7.56 7.33
CA PHE A 25 -12.25 7.02 6.25
C PHE A 25 -12.68 7.51 4.85
N SER A 26 -13.36 8.66 4.75
CA SER A 26 -13.73 9.24 3.45
C SER A 26 -12.62 10.05 2.77
N ASP A 27 -11.68 10.64 3.52
CA ASP A 27 -10.57 11.41 2.91
C ASP A 27 -9.46 10.50 2.42
N LEU A 28 -9.71 9.80 1.32
CA LEU A 28 -8.75 8.89 0.69
C LEU A 28 -7.58 9.62 0.00
N LEU A 29 -7.64 10.96 -0.14
CA LEU A 29 -6.53 11.76 -0.64
C LEU A 29 -5.50 12.08 0.45
N MET A 30 -5.88 11.96 1.73
CA MET A 30 -4.94 12.04 2.85
C MET A 30 -3.90 10.93 2.74
N ASN A 31 -2.62 11.26 2.91
CA ASN A 31 -1.52 10.30 2.73
C ASN A 31 -1.60 9.08 3.67
N SER A 32 -2.05 9.27 4.92
CA SER A 32 -2.19 8.21 5.91
C SER A 32 -3.22 7.18 5.48
N LEU A 33 -4.36 7.64 4.97
CA LEU A 33 -5.46 6.77 4.57
C LEU A 33 -5.28 6.21 3.16
N ARG A 34 -4.70 6.98 2.24
CA ARG A 34 -4.39 6.53 0.88
C ARG A 34 -3.49 5.29 0.87
N GLY A 35 -2.59 5.15 1.84
CA GLY A 35 -1.77 3.96 2.02
C GLY A 35 -2.62 2.71 2.25
N ILE A 36 -3.57 2.78 3.19
CA ILE A 36 -4.50 1.69 3.51
C ILE A 36 -5.39 1.38 2.31
N PHE A 37 -5.85 2.41 1.58
CA PHE A 37 -6.65 2.20 0.37
C PHE A 37 -5.85 1.53 -0.76
N ALA A 38 -4.58 1.89 -0.94
CA ALA A 38 -3.71 1.23 -1.91
C ALA A 38 -3.47 -0.26 -1.55
N GLU A 39 -3.26 -0.57 -0.26
CA GLU A 39 -3.21 -1.95 0.23
C GLU A 39 -4.51 -2.71 -0.08
N PHE A 40 -5.66 -2.08 0.15
CA PHE A 40 -6.96 -2.65 -0.19
C PHE A 40 -7.09 -2.94 -1.70
N LEU A 41 -6.64 -2.04 -2.58
CA LEU A 41 -6.64 -2.28 -4.04
C LEU A 41 -5.75 -3.47 -4.43
N VAL A 42 -4.56 -3.58 -3.87
CA VAL A 42 -3.66 -4.72 -4.14
C VAL A 42 -4.30 -6.01 -3.64
N GLY A 43 -4.82 -6.02 -2.41
CA GLY A 43 -5.50 -7.18 -1.84
C GLY A 43 -6.78 -7.58 -2.59
N SER A 44 -7.53 -6.62 -3.12
CA SER A 44 -8.72 -6.90 -3.94
C SER A 44 -8.35 -7.49 -5.30
N ALA A 45 -7.31 -6.97 -5.95
CA ALA A 45 -6.81 -7.51 -7.22
C ALA A 45 -6.29 -8.95 -7.08
N LEU A 46 -5.79 -9.31 -5.89
CA LEU A 46 -5.30 -10.65 -5.55
C LEU A 46 -6.38 -11.57 -4.96
N GLY A 47 -7.56 -11.03 -4.63
CA GLY A 47 -8.67 -11.80 -4.05
C GLY A 47 -8.43 -12.27 -2.61
N ILE A 48 -7.68 -11.53 -1.79
CA ILE A 48 -7.24 -11.92 -0.44
C ILE A 48 -7.82 -11.06 0.72
N LEU A 49 -9.01 -10.48 0.54
CA LEU A 49 -9.64 -9.57 1.51
C LEU A 49 -10.57 -10.25 2.54
N GLN A 50 -10.44 -11.56 2.72
CA GLN A 50 -11.31 -12.35 3.60
C GLN A 50 -11.04 -12.05 5.08
N SER A 51 -9.79 -11.77 5.42
CA SER A 51 -9.35 -11.42 6.78
C SER A 51 -9.26 -9.90 6.96
N PRO A 52 -9.48 -9.37 8.17
CA PRO A 52 -9.17 -7.97 8.47
C PRO A 52 -7.68 -7.67 8.33
N ARG A 53 -7.36 -6.43 7.95
CA ARG A 53 -6.00 -5.87 7.96
C ARG A 53 -5.36 -5.99 9.34
N ILE A 54 -4.05 -6.23 9.37
CA ILE A 54 -3.21 -6.25 10.57
C ILE A 54 -2.22 -5.09 10.45
N GLU A 55 -2.30 -4.10 11.34
CA GLU A 55 -1.59 -2.82 11.19
C GLU A 55 -0.09 -2.87 11.54
N TRP A 56 0.35 -3.88 12.30
CA TRP A 56 1.71 -3.97 12.86
C TRP A 56 2.53 -5.14 12.33
N ASP A 57 2.11 -5.73 11.21
CA ASP A 57 2.87 -6.82 10.60
C ASP A 57 4.09 -6.29 9.82
N ALA A 58 5.07 -7.15 9.58
CA ALA A 58 6.32 -6.79 8.90
C ALA A 58 6.16 -6.58 7.38
N TYR A 59 4.96 -6.86 6.87
CA TYR A 59 4.50 -6.74 5.49
C TYR A 59 2.99 -6.57 5.51
N ASP A 60 2.41 -6.03 4.43
CA ASP A 60 0.98 -5.70 4.41
C ASP A 60 0.08 -6.87 4.00
N LEU A 61 0.54 -7.73 3.07
CA LEU A 61 -0.27 -8.81 2.50
C LEU A 61 0.52 -10.11 2.34
N ILE A 62 -0.19 -11.25 2.33
CA ILE A 62 0.36 -12.56 1.95
C ILE A 62 -0.45 -13.12 0.78
N TYR A 63 0.24 -13.53 -0.28
CA TYR A 63 -0.37 -14.16 -1.45
C TYR A 63 0.56 -15.26 -1.98
N ASN A 64 0.05 -16.47 -2.18
CA ASN A 64 0.84 -17.63 -2.63
C ASN A 64 2.15 -17.83 -1.84
N ASN A 65 2.09 -17.72 -0.51
CA ASN A 65 3.23 -17.79 0.42
C ASN A 65 4.31 -16.71 0.22
N LYS A 66 4.03 -15.64 -0.54
CA LYS A 66 4.89 -14.46 -0.68
C LYS A 66 4.36 -13.32 0.18
N LYS A 67 5.28 -12.65 0.87
CA LYS A 67 5.04 -11.44 1.65
C LYS A 67 5.10 -10.23 0.74
N ILE A 68 4.10 -9.37 0.81
CA ILE A 68 3.97 -8.19 -0.05
C ILE A 68 3.94 -6.93 0.83
N GLU A 69 4.82 -5.98 0.53
CA GLU A 69 4.76 -4.62 1.05
C GLU A 69 4.12 -3.69 0.02
N VAL A 70 3.16 -2.87 0.45
CA VAL A 70 2.48 -1.89 -0.39
C VAL A 70 2.93 -0.49 0.01
N LYS A 71 3.31 0.32 -0.98
CA LYS A 71 3.72 1.72 -0.76
C LYS A 71 2.92 2.65 -1.64
N SER A 72 2.37 3.71 -1.07
CA SER A 72 1.52 4.67 -1.80
C SER A 72 2.17 6.04 -1.93
N SER A 73 1.96 6.69 -3.08
CA SER A 73 2.33 8.09 -3.33
C SER A 73 1.33 8.72 -4.30
N ALA A 74 1.23 10.06 -4.29
CA ALA A 74 0.34 10.82 -5.16
C ALA A 74 0.89 12.21 -5.40
N TYR A 75 0.61 12.81 -6.57
CA TYR A 75 1.02 14.18 -6.85
C TYR A 75 0.21 15.20 -6.04
N ILE A 76 -1.10 15.01 -5.95
CA ILE A 76 -2.04 15.84 -5.16
C ILE A 76 -2.25 15.21 -3.77
N GLN A 77 -2.44 16.05 -2.75
CA GLN A 77 -2.76 15.63 -1.38
C GLN A 77 -3.90 16.51 -0.84
N SER A 78 -4.72 16.01 0.09
CA SER A 78 -5.85 16.79 0.63
C SER A 78 -5.43 17.94 1.56
N TRP A 79 -4.22 17.90 2.14
CA TRP A 79 -3.76 18.86 3.15
C TRP A 79 -2.94 20.04 2.60
N HIS A 80 -2.65 20.09 1.29
CA HIS A 80 -1.99 21.24 0.66
C HIS A 80 -2.37 21.36 -0.80
N SER A 81 -2.31 22.59 -1.33
CA SER A 81 -2.64 22.90 -2.73
C SER A 81 -1.51 23.66 -3.43
N GLY A 82 -1.56 23.70 -4.76
CA GLY A 82 -0.71 24.57 -5.58
C GLY A 82 0.71 24.07 -5.86
N LYS A 83 1.13 22.92 -5.31
CA LYS A 83 2.40 22.28 -5.68
C LYS A 83 2.29 20.76 -5.66
N TYR A 84 2.74 20.10 -6.72
CA TYR A 84 2.80 18.64 -6.73
C TYR A 84 3.85 18.10 -5.76
N SER A 85 3.47 17.01 -5.09
CA SER A 85 4.35 16.23 -4.25
C SER A 85 5.38 15.49 -5.12
N THR A 86 6.62 15.45 -4.67
CA THR A 86 7.66 14.62 -5.33
C THR A 86 7.38 13.15 -5.05
N ILE A 87 7.17 12.37 -6.11
CA ILE A 87 6.90 10.93 -5.99
C ILE A 87 8.15 10.19 -5.53
N SER A 88 8.03 9.59 -4.35
CA SER A 88 9.05 8.74 -3.78
C SER A 88 8.45 7.82 -2.72
N PHE A 89 9.06 6.65 -2.57
CA PHE A 89 8.58 5.59 -1.69
C PHE A 89 9.70 5.17 -0.72
N ASP A 90 9.31 4.80 0.50
CA ASP A 90 10.18 4.19 1.49
C ASP A 90 10.50 2.75 1.07
N ILE A 91 11.79 2.41 1.03
CA ILE A 91 12.32 1.07 0.74
C ILE A 91 13.43 0.69 1.73
N GLY A 92 13.57 1.43 2.83
CA GLY A 92 14.62 1.18 3.80
C GLY A 92 14.44 -0.18 4.47
N ALA A 93 15.52 -0.93 4.58
CA ALA A 93 15.57 -2.12 5.43
C ALA A 93 15.26 -1.73 6.89
N LYS A 94 14.46 -2.54 7.57
CA LYS A 94 14.02 -2.31 8.96
C LYS A 94 14.43 -3.48 9.84
N LYS A 95 14.69 -3.18 11.11
CA LYS A 95 14.86 -4.23 12.12
C LYS A 95 13.49 -4.81 12.46
N LEU A 96 13.38 -6.13 12.45
CA LEU A 96 12.15 -6.81 12.79
C LEU A 96 11.99 -6.84 14.30
N TYR A 97 10.80 -6.50 14.80
CA TYR A 97 10.48 -6.67 16.21
C TYR A 97 9.95 -8.08 16.46
N SER A 98 10.55 -8.79 17.42
CA SER A 98 10.11 -10.10 17.87
C SER A 98 9.31 -9.96 19.15
N TYR A 99 8.03 -10.34 19.11
CA TYR A 99 7.17 -10.34 20.29
C TYR A 99 7.53 -11.47 21.28
N ASP A 100 8.14 -12.56 20.80
CA ASP A 100 8.56 -13.67 21.65
C ASP A 100 9.75 -13.28 22.55
N THR A 101 10.68 -12.50 22.00
CA THR A 101 11.90 -12.08 22.71
C THR A 101 11.86 -10.64 23.20
N ASN A 102 10.82 -9.87 22.85
CA ASN A 102 10.67 -8.43 23.10
C ASN A 102 11.89 -7.60 22.63
N THR A 103 12.54 -8.02 21.55
CA THR A 103 13.75 -7.38 21.02
C THR A 103 13.66 -7.17 19.51
N TYR A 104 14.48 -6.25 19.01
CA TYR A 104 14.70 -6.06 17.58
C TYR A 104 15.77 -7.00 17.06
N SER A 105 15.63 -7.44 15.80
CA SER A 105 16.70 -8.16 15.10
C SER A 105 18.00 -7.35 15.06
N GLU A 106 19.13 -8.06 15.06
CA GLU A 106 20.44 -7.41 14.97
C GLU A 106 20.59 -6.63 13.66
N ASN A 107 20.20 -7.28 12.55
CA ASN A 107 20.31 -6.76 11.20
C ASN A 107 18.96 -6.21 10.71
N ALA A 108 19.03 -5.13 9.93
CA ALA A 108 17.88 -4.58 9.23
C ALA A 108 17.73 -5.28 7.87
N VAL A 109 16.51 -5.68 7.52
CA VAL A 109 16.19 -6.34 6.25
C VAL A 109 14.93 -5.75 5.63
N ARG A 110 14.74 -5.98 4.33
CA ARG A 110 13.43 -5.80 3.68
C ARG A 110 12.63 -7.08 3.91
N SER A 111 11.63 -7.02 4.78
CA SER A 111 10.93 -8.22 5.28
C SER A 111 9.95 -8.84 4.28
N ALA A 112 9.50 -8.06 3.29
CA ALA A 112 8.66 -8.55 2.20
C ALA A 112 9.49 -9.21 1.09
N ASP A 113 8.87 -10.11 0.33
CA ASP A 113 9.46 -10.71 -0.87
C ASP A 113 9.24 -9.82 -2.11
N ILE A 114 8.11 -9.10 -2.12
CA ILE A 114 7.65 -8.26 -3.23
C ILE A 114 7.22 -6.90 -2.69
N TYR A 115 7.56 -5.84 -3.41
CA TYR A 115 7.05 -4.49 -3.19
C TYR A 115 6.09 -4.10 -4.31
N VAL A 116 4.93 -3.56 -3.95
CA VAL A 116 3.95 -2.96 -4.86
C VAL A 116 3.87 -1.45 -4.58
N PHE A 117 4.46 -0.66 -5.46
CA PHE A 117 4.42 0.80 -5.39
C PHE A 117 3.21 1.31 -6.16
N CYS A 118 2.26 1.91 -5.44
CA CYS A 118 1.01 2.42 -5.95
C CYS A 118 1.11 3.94 -6.11
N LEU A 119 0.97 4.43 -7.35
CA LEU A 119 0.94 5.85 -7.67
C LEU A 119 -0.47 6.25 -8.11
N LEU A 120 -1.11 7.13 -7.34
CA LEU A 120 -2.25 7.91 -7.85
C LEU A 120 -1.67 9.02 -8.75
N LYS A 121 -1.79 8.82 -10.07
CA LYS A 121 -1.00 9.55 -11.08
C LYS A 121 -1.67 10.83 -11.58
N GLU A 122 -2.96 11.00 -11.31
CA GLU A 122 -3.72 12.20 -11.70
C GLU A 122 -3.13 13.46 -11.07
N LYS A 123 -3.05 14.51 -11.87
CA LYS A 123 -2.48 15.82 -11.54
C LYS A 123 -3.51 16.94 -11.64
N ASP A 124 -4.65 16.70 -12.25
CA ASP A 124 -5.75 17.65 -12.30
C ASP A 124 -6.67 17.47 -11.08
N GLU A 125 -6.66 18.47 -10.20
CA GLU A 125 -7.46 18.52 -8.98
C GLU A 125 -8.97 18.48 -9.26
N SER A 126 -9.43 18.86 -10.46
CA SER A 126 -10.85 18.89 -10.82
C SER A 126 -11.42 17.52 -11.20
N ILE A 127 -10.57 16.56 -11.56
CA ILE A 127 -10.99 15.23 -12.00
C ILE A 127 -10.40 14.09 -11.16
N ILE A 128 -9.52 14.40 -10.20
CA ILE A 128 -8.92 13.38 -9.34
C ILE A 128 -9.99 12.59 -8.59
N ASP A 129 -9.96 11.27 -8.77
CA ASP A 129 -10.86 10.32 -8.15
C ASP A 129 -10.04 9.13 -7.66
N VAL A 130 -9.88 9.07 -6.34
CA VAL A 130 -9.09 8.01 -5.68
C VAL A 130 -9.74 6.63 -5.90
N LEU A 131 -11.05 6.57 -6.06
CA LEU A 131 -11.79 5.31 -6.28
C LEU A 131 -11.65 4.79 -7.71
N ASN A 132 -11.26 5.65 -8.66
CA ASN A 132 -11.07 5.28 -10.05
C ASN A 132 -9.70 4.63 -10.26
N THR A 133 -9.69 3.30 -10.40
CA THR A 133 -8.45 2.50 -10.57
C THR A 133 -7.65 2.84 -11.83
N GLU A 134 -8.26 3.48 -12.84
CA GLU A 134 -7.54 3.94 -14.04
C GLU A 134 -6.62 5.15 -13.77
N GLN A 135 -6.89 5.91 -12.70
CA GLN A 135 -6.00 6.97 -12.23
C GLN A 135 -4.82 6.44 -11.41
N TRP A 136 -4.75 5.14 -11.17
CA TRP A 136 -3.62 4.51 -10.51
C TRP A 136 -2.62 3.92 -11.52
N SER A 137 -1.39 3.76 -11.06
CA SER A 137 -0.35 2.98 -11.72
C SER A 137 0.41 2.20 -10.66
N PHE A 138 0.59 0.90 -10.89
CA PHE A 138 1.22 -0.01 -9.94
C PHE A 138 2.57 -0.45 -10.50
N TYR A 139 3.62 -0.39 -9.70
CA TYR A 139 4.96 -0.84 -10.08
C TYR A 139 5.34 -1.96 -9.12
N ILE A 140 5.63 -3.13 -9.67
CA ILE A 140 5.83 -4.35 -8.89
C ILE A 140 7.28 -4.78 -9.05
N VAL A 141 7.96 -5.04 -7.93
CA VAL A 141 9.40 -5.31 -7.88
C VAL A 141 9.69 -6.35 -6.80
N SER A 142 10.58 -7.31 -7.06
CA SER A 142 11.08 -8.22 -6.02
C SER A 142 12.08 -7.54 -5.08
N THR A 143 12.13 -7.98 -3.83
CA THR A 143 13.16 -7.53 -2.88
C THR A 143 14.57 -7.80 -3.39
N GLU A 144 14.80 -8.93 -4.05
CA GLU A 144 16.07 -9.24 -4.71
C GLU A 144 16.49 -8.14 -5.71
N THR A 145 15.55 -7.65 -6.53
CA THR A 145 15.83 -6.55 -7.47
C THR A 145 16.19 -5.27 -6.72
N LEU A 146 15.47 -4.94 -5.63
CA LEU A 146 15.79 -3.78 -4.80
C LEU A 146 17.15 -3.92 -4.11
N ASP A 147 17.51 -5.11 -3.65
CA ASP A 147 18.80 -5.37 -3.00
C ASP A 147 19.95 -5.27 -4.01
N ASN A 148 19.76 -5.79 -5.22
CA ASN A 148 20.77 -5.74 -6.28
C ASN A 148 21.05 -4.33 -6.81
N PHE A 149 20.01 -3.51 -7.00
CA PHE A 149 20.16 -2.17 -7.59
C PHE A 149 20.18 -1.03 -6.56
N TYR A 150 19.63 -1.26 -5.36
CA TYR A 150 19.38 -0.23 -4.35
C TYR A 150 19.64 -0.72 -2.91
N SER A 151 20.73 -1.46 -2.70
CA SER A 151 21.08 -2.14 -1.43
C SER A 151 21.04 -1.25 -0.17
N CYS A 152 21.52 -0.01 -0.24
CA CYS A 152 21.65 0.89 0.92
C CYS A 152 20.59 2.00 0.95
N GLN A 153 19.77 2.12 -0.09
CA GLN A 153 18.83 3.22 -0.26
C GLN A 153 17.62 3.03 0.64
N LYS A 154 17.25 4.10 1.35
CA LYS A 154 16.03 4.15 2.17
C LYS A 154 14.81 4.60 1.38
N ARG A 155 15.02 5.26 0.24
CA ARG A 155 13.93 5.71 -0.63
C ARG A 155 14.26 5.48 -2.09
N ILE A 156 13.22 5.29 -2.89
CA ILE A 156 13.28 5.24 -4.35
C ILE A 156 12.39 6.33 -4.93
N SER A 157 12.84 6.99 -6.00
CA SER A 157 12.05 7.96 -6.76
C SER A 157 11.31 7.25 -7.90
N LEU A 158 10.24 7.86 -8.43
CA LEU A 158 9.53 7.32 -9.59
C LEU A 158 10.46 7.05 -10.78
N LYS A 159 11.32 8.01 -11.12
CA LYS A 159 12.27 7.88 -12.24
C LYS A 159 13.24 6.71 -12.07
N SER A 160 13.65 6.40 -10.83
CA SER A 160 14.51 5.23 -10.57
C SER A 160 13.71 3.93 -10.62
N LEU A 161 12.50 3.93 -10.07
CA LEU A 161 11.60 2.79 -10.11
C LEU A 161 11.24 2.38 -11.55
N GLU A 162 11.01 3.36 -12.42
CA GLU A 162 10.73 3.15 -13.85
C GLU A 162 11.89 2.51 -14.63
N LYS A 163 13.10 2.48 -14.08
CA LYS A 163 14.25 1.77 -14.70
C LYS A 163 14.19 0.26 -14.50
N ILE A 164 13.49 -0.19 -13.45
CA ILE A 164 13.47 -1.60 -13.03
C ILE A 164 12.05 -2.20 -13.05
N SER A 165 11.01 -1.38 -13.28
CA SER A 165 9.63 -1.82 -13.36
C SER A 165 8.83 -0.90 -14.28
N LYS A 166 7.74 -1.41 -14.85
CA LYS A 166 6.80 -0.62 -15.64
C LYS A 166 5.49 -0.48 -14.87
N GLY A 167 4.81 0.64 -15.08
CA GLY A 167 3.47 0.85 -14.55
C GLY A 167 2.49 -0.17 -15.14
N VAL A 168 1.79 -0.90 -14.30
CA VAL A 168 0.70 -1.81 -14.67
C VAL A 168 -0.63 -1.27 -14.16
N SER A 169 -1.71 -1.59 -14.86
CA SER A 169 -3.07 -1.27 -14.43
C SER A 169 -3.58 -2.25 -13.36
N TYR A 170 -4.62 -1.85 -12.64
CA TYR A 170 -5.23 -2.65 -11.57
C TYR A 170 -5.54 -4.10 -11.98
N PRO A 171 -6.15 -4.39 -13.15
CA PRO A 171 -6.45 -5.78 -13.55
C PRO A 171 -5.21 -6.65 -13.76
N ASN A 172 -4.04 -6.04 -13.98
CA ASN A 172 -2.80 -6.75 -14.28
C ASN A 172 -1.93 -7.03 -13.04
N ILE A 173 -2.29 -6.51 -11.86
CA ILE A 173 -1.51 -6.69 -10.62
C ILE A 173 -1.25 -8.18 -10.34
N GLY A 174 -2.31 -9.00 -10.30
CA GLY A 174 -2.19 -10.42 -9.98
C GLY A 174 -1.35 -11.20 -10.99
N ARG A 175 -1.51 -10.90 -12.29
CA ARG A 175 -0.69 -11.49 -13.35
C ARG A 175 0.78 -11.15 -13.15
N THR A 176 1.12 -9.88 -12.96
CA THR A 176 2.52 -9.45 -12.81
C THR A 176 3.16 -9.99 -11.53
N ILE A 177 2.42 -10.09 -10.42
CA ILE A 177 2.93 -10.74 -9.20
C ILE A 177 3.24 -12.22 -9.45
N ASN A 178 2.36 -12.94 -10.15
CA ASN A 178 2.60 -14.35 -10.49
C ASN A 178 3.81 -14.55 -11.42
N GLU A 179 4.16 -13.57 -12.27
CA GLU A 179 5.34 -13.63 -13.14
C GLU A 179 6.67 -13.41 -12.37
N ILE A 180 6.62 -12.85 -11.15
CA ILE A 180 7.78 -12.66 -10.26
C ILE A 180 7.96 -13.86 -9.32
N CYS A 181 6.89 -14.65 -9.09
CA CYS A 181 6.88 -15.80 -8.19
C CYS A 181 7.53 -17.03 -8.83
#